data_AF-R4KE11-F1
#
_entry.id   AF-R4KE11-F1
#
_cell.length_a   1.000
_cell.length_b   1.000
_cell.length_c   1.000
_cell.angle_alpha   90.00
_cell.angle_beta   90.00
_cell.angle_gamma   90.00
#
_symmetry.space_group_name_H-M   'P 1'
#
loop_
_entity.id
_entity.type
_entity.pdbx_description
1 polymer ?
#
loop_
_entity_poly.entity_id
_entity_poly.type
_entity_poly.pdbx_seq_one_letter_code
_entity_poly.pdbx_strand_id
1 'polypeptide(L)'
;MKSRKICTAAIITAIAIFACTGLVSAGTEGLQAIAAKFNFNINGQNITLPEQQQPVVIDGKTYLPVRAMGEVLEKRIGWNQQTKTVYVGDLLQDGIYKAAGDDFDEHGWKGEVEITVVDGKIDNAKYDEINEQGVYKSADEAYLQQFKEITKVDLIQSYTTLQNSLIEVQNPDMVDTVSGATGASNNFKMLANEALTAGPLLEGQ
;
A
#
# COMPACT_ATOMS: atom_id res chain seq x y z
N MET A 1 62.86 -72.41 7.56
CA MET A 1 61.73 -73.04 6.84
C MET A 1 61.04 -71.94 6.04
N LYS A 2 61.13 -71.92 4.70
CA LYS A 2 60.20 -72.56 3.73
C LYS A 2 58.74 -72.18 4.10
N SER A 3 57.91 -71.54 3.28
CA SER A 3 57.85 -71.54 1.81
C SER A 3 56.87 -70.50 1.24
N ARG A 4 57.25 -69.98 0.06
CA ARG A 4 56.42 -69.46 -1.05
C ARG A 4 55.10 -70.23 -1.30
N LYS A 5 54.08 -69.54 -1.84
CA LYS A 5 53.50 -69.67 -3.21
C LYS A 5 52.08 -69.04 -3.25
N ILE A 6 51.82 -68.02 -4.09
CA ILE A 6 51.19 -68.05 -5.43
C ILE A 6 49.71 -68.50 -5.41
N CYS A 7 48.77 -67.65 -5.88
CA CYS A 7 47.83 -68.00 -6.96
C CYS A 7 46.97 -66.81 -7.42
N THR A 8 47.02 -66.62 -8.73
CA THR A 8 46.27 -65.78 -9.68
C THR A 8 44.76 -66.03 -9.70
N ALA A 9 43.98 -64.97 -10.00
CA ALA A 9 42.76 -65.08 -10.79
C ALA A 9 42.50 -63.76 -11.54
N ALA A 10 42.27 -63.88 -12.85
CA ALA A 10 42.05 -62.81 -13.82
C ALA A 10 40.59 -62.85 -14.31
N ILE A 11 39.93 -61.69 -14.50
CA ILE A 11 38.71 -61.49 -15.32
C ILE A 11 38.73 -59.99 -15.75
N ILE A 12 39.12 -59.62 -16.98
CA ILE A 12 38.36 -59.57 -18.26
C ILE A 12 37.16 -58.61 -18.24
N THR A 13 37.42 -57.39 -18.73
CA THR A 13 36.68 -56.61 -19.75
C THR A 13 35.20 -56.20 -19.54
N ALA A 14 34.95 -54.88 -19.53
CA ALA A 14 33.83 -54.27 -20.24
C ALA A 14 34.04 -52.75 -20.45
N ILE A 15 34.09 -52.35 -21.72
CA ILE A 15 34.05 -50.98 -22.22
C ILE A 15 32.61 -50.44 -22.07
N ALA A 16 32.44 -49.25 -21.50
CA ALA A 16 31.17 -48.52 -21.53
C ALA A 16 31.42 -47.04 -21.89
N ILE A 17 31.38 -46.80 -23.20
CA ILE A 17 30.68 -45.71 -23.89
C ILE A 17 30.74 -44.34 -23.19
N PHE A 18 31.62 -43.49 -23.71
CA PHE A 18 31.61 -42.04 -23.53
C PHE A 18 30.39 -41.45 -24.26
N ALA A 19 29.20 -41.59 -23.68
CA ALA A 19 28.04 -40.84 -24.13
C ALA A 19 28.22 -39.40 -23.65
N CYS A 20 28.61 -38.52 -24.59
CA CYS A 20 28.59 -37.09 -24.42
C CYS A 20 27.14 -36.65 -24.23
N THR A 21 26.63 -36.73 -23.00
CA THR A 21 25.38 -36.07 -22.63
C THR A 21 25.71 -34.59 -22.48
N GLY A 22 25.52 -33.85 -23.58
CA GLY A 22 25.46 -32.41 -23.54
C GLY A 22 24.36 -32.01 -22.55
N LEU A 23 24.76 -31.60 -21.36
CA LEU A 23 23.87 -30.92 -20.42
C LEU A 23 23.59 -29.55 -21.05
N VAL A 24 22.50 -29.44 -21.80
CA VAL A 24 21.94 -28.14 -22.13
C VAL A 24 21.40 -27.60 -20.80
N SER A 25 22.23 -26.82 -20.11
CA SER A 25 21.75 -25.94 -19.06
C SER A 25 20.79 -24.96 -19.72
N ALA A 26 19.48 -25.14 -19.51
CA ALA A 26 18.51 -24.10 -19.75
C ALA A 26 18.95 -22.90 -18.89
N GLY A 27 19.53 -21.90 -19.54
CA GLY A 27 19.91 -20.64 -18.92
C GLY A 27 18.64 -20.01 -18.37
N THR A 28 18.42 -20.17 -17.06
CA THR A 28 17.68 -19.17 -16.32
C THR A 28 18.62 -17.97 -16.29
N GLU A 29 18.42 -17.03 -17.21
CA GLU A 29 18.96 -15.68 -17.05
C GLU A 29 18.26 -15.09 -15.81
N GLY A 30 18.76 -15.46 -14.64
CA GLY A 30 18.39 -14.82 -13.39
C GLY A 30 18.87 -13.38 -13.47
N LEU A 31 17.96 -12.44 -13.22
CA LEU A 31 18.29 -11.03 -13.04
C LEU A 31 19.43 -10.93 -12.02
N GLN A 32 20.61 -10.52 -12.46
CA GLN A 32 21.71 -10.25 -11.53
C GLN A 32 21.49 -8.89 -10.89
N ALA A 33 20.80 -8.88 -9.76
CA ALA A 33 20.73 -7.71 -8.90
C ALA A 33 22.11 -7.47 -8.29
N ILE A 34 22.83 -6.46 -8.77
CA ILE A 34 24.06 -5.99 -8.11
C ILE A 34 23.63 -5.01 -7.02
N ALA A 35 23.89 -5.38 -5.76
CA ALA A 35 23.75 -4.45 -4.64
C ALA A 35 24.88 -3.41 -4.70
N ALA A 36 24.61 -2.29 -5.36
CA ALA A 36 25.53 -1.15 -5.38
C ALA A 36 25.32 -0.31 -4.11
N LYS A 37 26.42 0.13 -3.47
CA LYS A 37 26.36 1.09 -2.37
C LYS A 37 26.19 2.50 -2.94
N PHE A 38 25.03 3.10 -2.70
CA PHE A 38 24.73 4.47 -3.13
C PHE A 38 24.99 5.45 -2.00
N ASN A 39 25.62 6.58 -2.31
CA ASN A 39 25.72 7.71 -1.40
C ASN A 39 24.64 8.72 -1.79
N PHE A 40 23.75 9.06 -0.86
CA PHE A 40 22.75 10.10 -1.07
C PHE A 40 23.25 11.40 -0.47
N ASN A 41 23.37 12.44 -1.28
CA ASN A 41 23.64 13.80 -0.80
C ASN A 41 22.45 14.68 -1.14
N ILE A 42 21.73 15.16 -0.12
CA ILE A 42 20.56 16.00 -0.27
C ILE A 42 20.79 17.26 0.56
N ASN A 43 20.76 18.42 -0.09
CA ASN A 43 21.08 19.71 0.52
C ASN A 43 22.44 19.73 1.27
N GLY A 44 23.44 18.99 0.77
CA GLY A 44 24.76 18.89 1.38
C GLY A 44 24.86 17.87 2.53
N GLN A 45 23.75 17.25 2.94
CA GLN A 45 23.72 16.21 3.97
C GLN A 45 23.79 14.82 3.36
N ASN A 46 24.67 13.97 3.90
CA ASN A 46 24.75 12.58 3.51
C ASN A 46 23.67 11.77 4.24
N ILE A 47 22.73 11.21 3.48
CA ILE A 47 21.62 10.41 4.01
C ILE A 47 21.93 8.93 3.79
N THR A 48 21.63 8.11 4.80
CA THR A 48 21.71 6.65 4.71
C THR A 48 20.31 6.09 4.77
N LEU A 49 19.90 5.37 3.72
CA LEU A 49 18.60 4.72 3.68
C LEU A 49 18.61 3.42 4.50
N PRO A 50 17.47 3.00 5.07
CA PRO A 50 17.32 1.67 5.66
C PRO A 50 17.67 0.56 4.67
N GLU A 51 18.17 -0.58 5.16
CA GLU A 51 18.65 -1.68 4.31
C GLU A 51 17.56 -2.23 3.36
N GLN A 52 16.31 -2.26 3.82
CA GLN A 52 15.14 -2.71 3.05
C GLN A 52 14.66 -1.68 2.00
N GLN A 53 15.21 -0.47 2.04
CA GLN A 53 14.90 0.65 1.16
C GLN A 53 16.15 1.11 0.39
N GLN A 54 17.10 0.20 0.18
CA GLN A 54 18.26 0.46 -0.67
C GLN A 54 17.84 0.38 -2.16
N PRO A 55 18.45 1.19 -3.04
CA PRO A 55 18.25 1.08 -4.46
C PRO A 55 18.72 -0.26 -5.02
N VAL A 56 18.10 -0.67 -6.12
CA VAL A 56 18.48 -1.87 -6.85
C VAL A 56 18.88 -1.52 -8.28
N VAL A 57 19.88 -2.23 -8.81
CA VAL A 57 20.28 -2.10 -10.22
C VAL A 57 19.72 -3.29 -10.98
N ILE A 58 18.91 -3.01 -12.00
CA ILE A 58 18.33 -4.01 -12.91
C ILE A 58 18.60 -3.52 -14.34
N ASP A 59 19.27 -4.35 -15.15
CA ASP A 59 19.60 -4.06 -16.55
C ASP A 59 20.32 -2.72 -16.75
N GLY A 60 21.25 -2.39 -15.86
CA GLY A 60 22.00 -1.12 -15.90
C GLY A 60 21.19 0.11 -15.50
N LYS A 61 19.91 -0.04 -15.12
CA LYS A 61 19.07 1.03 -14.58
C LYS A 61 19.04 0.95 -13.05
N THR A 62 19.19 2.09 -12.40
CA THR A 62 19.06 2.20 -10.95
C THR A 62 17.61 2.52 -10.60
N TYR A 63 16.99 1.69 -9.76
CA TYR A 63 15.64 1.89 -9.25
C TYR A 63 15.74 2.38 -7.81
N LEU A 64 15.20 3.58 -7.57
CA LEU A 64 15.16 4.20 -6.25
C LEU A 64 13.83 3.87 -5.55
N PRO A 65 13.84 3.55 -4.24
CA PRO A 65 12.61 3.32 -3.50
C PRO A 65 11.82 4.62 -3.33
N VAL A 66 10.66 4.69 -3.99
CA VAL A 66 9.85 5.92 -4.06
C VAL A 66 9.46 6.47 -2.69
N ARG A 67 9.15 5.61 -1.71
CA ARG A 67 8.81 6.03 -0.34
C ARG A 67 9.97 6.72 0.35
N ALA A 68 11.16 6.13 0.29
CA ALA A 68 12.37 6.71 0.86
C ALA A 68 12.68 8.06 0.22
N MET A 69 12.55 8.17 -1.10
CA MET A 69 12.76 9.44 -1.79
C MET A 69 11.70 10.48 -1.40
N GLY A 70 10.45 10.07 -1.21
CA GLY A 70 9.41 10.95 -0.71
C GLY A 70 9.73 11.53 0.67
N GLU A 71 10.18 10.70 1.61
CA GLU A 71 10.57 11.16 2.96
C GLU A 71 11.69 12.19 2.90
N VAL A 72 12.75 11.90 2.14
CA VAL A 72 13.91 12.81 2.11
C VAL A 72 13.63 14.09 1.31
N LEU A 73 12.69 14.05 0.37
CA LEU A 73 12.26 15.22 -0.41
C LEU A 73 11.08 15.96 0.25
N GLU A 74 10.71 15.61 1.47
CA GLU A 74 9.59 16.20 2.22
C GLU A 74 8.29 16.17 1.40
N LYS A 75 7.98 15.00 0.83
CA LYS A 75 6.75 14.73 0.08
C LYS A 75 5.95 13.63 0.76
N ARG A 76 4.63 13.77 0.74
CA ARG A 76 3.71 12.66 1.07
C ARG A 76 3.60 11.75 -0.14
N ILE A 77 3.67 10.45 0.13
CA ILE A 77 3.57 9.40 -0.90
C ILE A 77 2.34 8.57 -0.60
N GLY A 78 1.45 8.48 -1.59
CA GLY A 78 0.29 7.59 -1.56
C GLY A 78 0.46 6.45 -2.55
N TRP A 79 -0.07 5.27 -2.22
CA TRP A 79 -0.05 4.12 -3.12
C TRP A 79 -1.47 3.60 -3.34
N ASN A 80 -1.95 3.69 -4.59
CA ASN A 80 -3.17 3.02 -4.98
C ASN A 80 -2.81 1.64 -5.56
N GLN A 81 -3.11 0.59 -4.78
CA GLN A 81 -2.81 -0.79 -5.12
C GLN A 81 -3.65 -1.33 -6.29
N GLN A 82 -4.86 -0.81 -6.51
CA GLN A 82 -5.75 -1.28 -7.58
C GLN A 82 -5.24 -0.84 -8.95
N THR A 83 -4.89 0.45 -9.07
CA THR A 83 -4.41 1.06 -10.32
C THR A 83 -2.90 0.98 -10.50
N LYS A 84 -2.16 0.54 -9.47
CA LYS A 84 -0.68 0.54 -9.43
C LYS A 84 -0.08 1.93 -9.62
N THR A 85 -0.75 2.94 -9.07
CA THR A 85 -0.36 4.35 -9.22
C THR A 85 0.21 4.89 -7.92
N VAL A 86 1.26 5.71 -8.05
CA VAL A 86 1.84 6.47 -6.94
C VAL A 86 1.33 7.91 -6.98
N TYR A 87 0.85 8.41 -5.84
CA TYR A 87 0.64 9.83 -5.61
C TYR A 87 1.87 10.44 -4.95
N VAL A 88 2.27 11.63 -5.41
CA VAL A 88 3.33 12.44 -4.78
C VAL A 88 2.77 13.83 -4.54
N GLY A 89 2.72 14.25 -3.28
CA GLY A 89 2.15 15.53 -2.86
C GLY A 89 2.96 16.22 -1.75
N ASP A 90 2.58 17.44 -1.43
CA ASP A 90 3.38 18.43 -0.68
C ASP A 90 3.35 18.36 0.86
N LEU A 91 3.24 17.25 1.58
CA LEU A 91 2.92 17.29 3.03
C LEU A 91 1.67 18.16 3.39
N LEU A 92 1.00 17.79 4.46
CA LEU A 92 -0.16 18.50 4.98
C LEU A 92 0.27 19.24 6.25
N GLN A 93 -0.55 20.18 6.71
CA GLN A 93 -0.33 20.76 8.03
C GLN A 93 -0.84 19.76 9.07
N ASP A 94 -0.08 19.53 10.14
CA ASP A 94 -0.53 18.63 11.20
C ASP A 94 -1.77 19.19 11.89
N GLY A 95 -2.69 18.29 12.26
CA GLY A 95 -3.93 18.66 12.95
C GLY A 95 -5.14 17.82 12.55
N ILE A 96 -6.30 18.26 13.02
CA ILE A 96 -7.59 17.62 12.75
C ILE A 96 -8.32 18.44 11.69
N TYR A 97 -8.79 17.77 10.65
CA TYR A 97 -9.54 18.35 9.55
C TYR A 97 -10.97 17.81 9.60
N LYS A 98 -11.97 18.68 9.40
CA LYS A 98 -13.38 18.27 9.41
C LYS A 98 -14.13 18.92 8.27
N ALA A 99 -15.09 18.17 7.74
CA ALA A 99 -16.14 18.68 6.87
C ALA A 99 -17.42 17.89 7.11
N ALA A 100 -18.56 18.52 6.84
CA ALA A 100 -19.86 17.90 6.91
C ALA A 100 -20.68 18.40 5.71
N GLY A 101 -21.61 17.59 5.23
CA GLY A 101 -22.56 18.05 4.22
C GLY A 101 -23.34 19.26 4.72
N ASP A 102 -23.71 20.16 3.81
CA ASP A 102 -24.48 21.36 4.14
C ASP A 102 -25.92 21.00 4.58
N ASP A 103 -26.55 20.08 3.85
CA ASP A 103 -27.93 19.67 4.03
C ASP A 103 -28.06 18.15 4.23
N PHE A 104 -29.18 17.72 4.83
CA PHE A 104 -29.58 16.31 4.82
C PHE A 104 -30.05 15.93 3.40
N ASP A 105 -29.70 14.71 2.98
CA ASP A 105 -30.11 14.15 1.70
C ASP A 105 -31.61 13.82 1.65
N GLU A 106 -32.10 13.34 0.51
CA GLU A 106 -33.51 12.93 0.33
C GLU A 106 -33.95 11.80 1.27
N HIS A 107 -33.00 11.15 1.95
CA HIS A 107 -33.22 10.08 2.92
C HIS A 107 -33.02 10.54 4.36
N GLY A 108 -32.78 11.83 4.60
CA GLY A 108 -32.59 12.43 5.91
C GLY A 108 -31.22 12.17 6.53
N TRP A 109 -30.20 11.87 5.72
CA TRP A 109 -28.83 11.61 6.16
C TRP A 109 -27.85 12.69 5.69
N LYS A 110 -26.85 12.98 6.51
CA LYS A 110 -25.81 13.97 6.23
C LYS A 110 -24.45 13.40 6.55
N GLY A 111 -23.51 13.43 5.60
CA GLY A 111 -22.17 12.90 5.82
C GLY A 111 -21.31 13.81 6.68
N GLU A 112 -20.42 13.21 7.48
CA GLU A 112 -19.39 13.89 8.25
C GLU A 112 -18.06 13.16 8.07
N VAL A 113 -16.97 13.92 7.95
CA VAL A 113 -15.61 13.38 7.90
C VAL A 113 -14.73 14.04 8.95
N GLU A 114 -13.87 13.25 9.57
CA GLU A 114 -12.78 13.71 10.43
C GLU A 114 -11.49 13.04 9.96
N ILE A 115 -10.49 13.86 9.58
CA ILE A 115 -9.18 13.40 9.14
C ILE A 115 -8.14 13.90 10.13
N THR A 116 -7.23 13.03 10.57
CA THR A 116 -6.09 13.42 11.40
C THR A 116 -4.82 13.35 10.56
N VAL A 117 -4.05 14.44 10.57
CA VAL A 117 -2.75 14.53 9.90
C VAL A 117 -1.66 14.59 10.96
N VAL A 118 -0.65 13.74 10.80
CA VAL A 118 0.56 13.65 11.63
C VAL A 118 1.77 13.55 10.71
N ASP A 119 2.84 14.30 11.00
CA ASP A 119 4.07 14.34 10.19
C ASP A 119 3.78 14.65 8.71
N GLY A 120 2.80 15.52 8.47
CA GLY A 120 2.34 15.94 7.15
C GLY A 120 1.66 14.86 6.31
N LYS A 121 1.23 13.75 6.92
CA LYS A 121 0.56 12.62 6.27
C LYS A 121 -0.79 12.34 6.93
N ILE A 122 -1.75 11.86 6.15
CA ILE A 122 -3.03 11.40 6.70
C ILE A 122 -2.75 10.13 7.52
N ASP A 123 -2.96 10.21 8.83
CA ASP A 123 -2.76 9.11 9.77
C ASP A 123 -4.08 8.39 10.06
N ASN A 124 -5.17 9.14 10.16
CA ASN A 124 -6.49 8.61 10.46
C ASN A 124 -7.58 9.30 9.62
N ALA A 125 -8.63 8.55 9.32
CA ALA A 125 -9.85 9.06 8.70
C ALA A 125 -11.05 8.36 9.33
N LYS A 126 -12.09 9.14 9.63
CA LYS A 126 -13.40 8.66 10.06
C LYS A 126 -14.45 9.24 9.14
N TYR A 127 -15.40 8.40 8.74
CA TYR A 127 -16.55 8.82 7.95
C TYR A 127 -17.80 8.18 8.51
N ASP A 128 -18.86 8.97 8.63
CA ASP A 128 -20.17 8.48 9.01
C ASP A 128 -21.25 9.40 8.43
N GLU A 129 -22.50 8.99 8.57
CA GLU A 129 -23.67 9.75 8.19
C GLU A 129 -24.58 9.92 9.40
N ILE A 130 -25.02 11.14 9.69
CA ILE A 130 -25.90 11.47 10.80
C ILE A 130 -27.29 11.80 10.28
N ASN A 131 -28.34 11.37 10.98
CA ASN A 131 -29.71 11.76 10.65
C ASN A 131 -30.18 13.01 11.41
N GLU A 132 -31.37 13.52 11.07
CA GLU A 132 -31.96 14.70 11.70
C GLU A 132 -32.14 14.58 13.23
N GLN A 133 -32.17 13.35 13.77
CA GLN A 133 -32.28 13.09 15.20
C GLN A 133 -30.91 13.03 15.90
N GLY A 134 -29.81 13.21 15.18
CA GLY A 134 -28.45 13.13 15.70
C GLY A 134 -27.94 11.70 15.89
N VAL A 135 -28.60 10.70 15.29
CA VAL A 135 -28.18 9.30 15.35
C VAL A 135 -27.30 9.01 14.15
N TYR A 136 -26.11 8.49 14.41
CA TYR A 136 -25.20 8.03 13.36
C TYR A 136 -25.68 6.73 12.74
N LYS A 137 -25.56 6.63 11.42
CA LYS A 137 -25.96 5.48 10.61
C LYS A 137 -25.18 4.23 10.98
N SER A 138 -23.91 4.41 11.39
CA SER A 138 -23.10 3.31 11.91
C SER A 138 -23.55 2.79 13.30
N ALA A 139 -24.33 3.58 14.04
CA ALA A 139 -24.84 3.24 15.36
C ALA A 139 -26.30 2.73 15.33
N ASP A 140 -27.00 2.91 14.21
CA ASP A 140 -28.37 2.42 14.02
C ASP A 140 -28.37 0.95 13.58
N GLU A 141 -28.37 0.04 14.55
CA GLU A 141 -28.36 -1.41 14.31
C GLU A 141 -29.54 -1.89 13.45
N ALA A 142 -30.72 -1.28 13.61
CA ALA A 142 -31.92 -1.65 12.86
C ALA A 142 -31.78 -1.26 11.39
N TYR A 143 -31.29 -0.04 11.12
CA TYR A 143 -30.97 0.40 9.76
C TYR A 143 -29.92 -0.50 9.11
N LEU A 144 -28.81 -0.78 9.81
CA LEU A 144 -27.71 -1.60 9.30
C LEU A 144 -28.18 -3.01 8.93
N GLN A 145 -29.01 -3.63 9.78
CA GLN A 145 -29.55 -4.95 9.51
C GLN A 145 -30.44 -4.92 8.26
N GLN A 146 -31.39 -3.98 8.18
CA GLN A 146 -32.27 -3.84 7.03
C GLN A 146 -31.48 -3.55 5.74
N PHE A 147 -30.51 -2.63 5.81
CA PHE A 147 -29.67 -2.26 4.68
C PHE A 147 -28.90 -3.46 4.14
N LYS A 148 -28.27 -4.25 5.03
CA LYS A 148 -27.53 -5.47 4.66
C LYS A 148 -28.45 -6.54 4.09
N GLU A 149 -29.66 -6.69 4.62
CA GLU A 149 -30.63 -7.65 4.09
C GLU A 149 -31.09 -7.30 2.68
N ILE A 150 -31.32 -6.02 2.38
CA ILE A 150 -31.80 -5.55 1.08
C ILE A 150 -30.66 -5.48 0.05
N THR A 151 -29.57 -4.82 0.38
CA THR A 151 -28.49 -4.49 -0.56
C THR A 151 -27.41 -5.58 -0.64
N LYS A 152 -27.36 -6.47 0.37
CA LYS A 152 -26.26 -7.43 0.59
C LYS A 152 -24.90 -6.76 0.82
N VAL A 153 -24.89 -5.47 1.15
CA VAL A 153 -23.68 -4.70 1.46
C VAL A 153 -23.53 -4.57 2.97
N ASP A 154 -22.31 -4.78 3.45
CA ASP A 154 -21.93 -4.44 4.82
C ASP A 154 -21.46 -2.97 4.85
N LEU A 155 -22.31 -2.09 5.37
CA LEU A 155 -22.07 -0.65 5.33
C LEU A 155 -20.86 -0.24 6.18
N ILE A 156 -20.72 -0.83 7.37
CA ILE A 156 -19.57 -0.56 8.27
C ILE A 156 -18.26 -0.98 7.61
N GLN A 157 -18.26 -2.14 6.95
CA GLN A 157 -17.10 -2.58 6.20
C GLN A 157 -16.79 -1.64 5.03
N SER A 158 -17.82 -1.09 4.38
CA SER A 158 -17.66 -0.13 3.29
C SER A 158 -17.01 1.18 3.78
N TYR A 159 -17.47 1.74 4.88
CA TYR A 159 -16.86 2.94 5.50
C TYR A 159 -15.41 2.66 5.94
N THR A 160 -15.17 1.53 6.60
CA THR A 160 -13.81 1.10 6.99
C THR A 160 -12.88 1.00 5.78
N THR A 161 -13.38 0.48 4.66
CA THR A 161 -12.61 0.33 3.42
C THR A 161 -12.24 1.68 2.83
N LEU A 162 -13.19 2.63 2.79
CA LEU A 162 -12.96 4.00 2.32
C LEU A 162 -11.93 4.73 3.18
N GLN A 163 -12.08 4.66 4.50
CA GLN A 163 -11.17 5.28 5.47
C GLN A 163 -9.73 4.75 5.33
N ASN A 164 -9.56 3.42 5.30
CA ASN A 164 -8.24 2.81 5.12
C ASN A 164 -7.65 3.14 3.74
N SER A 165 -8.49 3.17 2.69
CA SER A 165 -8.04 3.56 1.36
C SER A 165 -7.48 4.98 1.36
N LEU A 166 -8.15 5.95 2.00
CA LEU A 166 -7.62 7.32 2.09
C LEU A 166 -6.26 7.38 2.79
N ILE A 167 -6.09 6.62 3.88
CA ILE A 167 -4.81 6.52 4.60
C ILE A 167 -3.72 5.91 3.69
N GLU A 168 -4.03 4.93 2.85
CA GLU A 168 -3.06 4.33 1.94
C GLU A 168 -2.72 5.25 0.75
N VAL A 169 -3.73 5.90 0.16
CA VAL A 169 -3.58 6.66 -1.08
C VAL A 169 -3.21 8.12 -0.85
N GLN A 170 -3.33 8.63 0.37
CA GLN A 170 -2.92 9.99 0.79
C GLN A 170 -3.53 11.14 -0.05
N ASN A 171 -4.57 10.84 -0.84
CA ASN A 171 -5.27 11.75 -1.74
C ASN A 171 -6.73 11.27 -1.91
N PRO A 172 -7.74 12.07 -1.53
CA PRO A 172 -9.15 11.71 -1.68
C PRO A 172 -9.56 11.32 -3.10
N ASP A 173 -9.01 11.95 -4.14
CA ASP A 173 -9.36 11.66 -5.55
C ASP A 173 -8.90 10.27 -6.00
N MET A 174 -7.95 9.67 -5.27
CA MET A 174 -7.41 8.35 -5.54
C MET A 174 -8.03 7.25 -4.68
N VAL A 175 -9.00 7.58 -3.83
CA VAL A 175 -9.79 6.58 -3.09
C VAL A 175 -10.69 5.85 -4.08
N ASP A 176 -10.70 4.52 -4.04
CA ASP A 176 -11.55 3.72 -4.92
C ASP A 176 -12.99 3.68 -4.42
N THR A 177 -13.96 3.61 -5.33
CA THR A 177 -15.37 3.45 -4.95
C THR A 177 -15.67 2.03 -4.47
N VAL A 178 -16.44 1.89 -3.40
CA VAL A 178 -16.88 0.59 -2.90
C VAL A 178 -18.17 0.17 -3.61
N SER A 179 -18.17 -1.03 -4.21
CA SER A 179 -19.33 -1.58 -4.91
C SER A 179 -20.54 -1.69 -3.97
N GLY A 180 -21.70 -1.20 -4.41
CA GLY A 180 -22.92 -1.16 -3.61
C GLY A 180 -22.99 -0.01 -2.59
N ALA A 181 -21.90 0.76 -2.42
CA ALA A 181 -21.83 1.94 -1.57
C ALA A 181 -21.30 3.17 -2.34
N THR A 182 -21.67 3.30 -3.62
CA THR A 182 -21.20 4.38 -4.50
C THR A 182 -21.56 5.78 -3.97
N GLY A 183 -22.76 5.96 -3.42
CA GLY A 183 -23.19 7.23 -2.83
C GLY A 183 -22.27 7.66 -1.68
N ALA A 184 -22.09 6.78 -0.69
CA ALA A 184 -21.16 6.99 0.41
C ALA A 184 -19.71 7.20 -0.06
N SER A 185 -19.26 6.45 -1.07
CA SER A 185 -17.92 6.59 -1.64
C SER A 185 -17.69 7.99 -2.22
N ASN A 186 -18.66 8.52 -2.97
CA ASN A 186 -18.54 9.84 -3.57
C ASN A 186 -18.64 10.95 -2.52
N ASN A 187 -19.55 10.81 -1.56
CA ASN A 187 -19.70 11.77 -0.48
C ASN A 187 -18.44 11.84 0.39
N PHE A 188 -17.85 10.68 0.74
CA PHE A 188 -16.59 10.61 1.46
C PHE A 188 -15.46 11.35 0.75
N LYS A 189 -15.27 11.11 -0.57
CA LYS A 189 -14.21 11.80 -1.34
C LYS A 189 -14.42 13.31 -1.38
N MET A 190 -15.66 13.74 -1.59
CA MET A 190 -16.03 15.15 -1.61
C MET A 190 -15.71 15.83 -0.28
N LEU A 191 -16.23 15.29 0.83
CA LEU A 191 -16.01 15.84 2.16
C LEU A 191 -14.54 15.77 2.58
N ALA A 192 -13.82 14.70 2.21
CA ALA A 192 -12.40 14.61 2.49
C ALA A 192 -11.58 15.68 1.75
N ASN A 193 -11.90 15.95 0.47
CA ASN A 193 -11.29 17.06 -0.27
C ASN A 193 -11.64 18.41 0.35
N GLU A 194 -12.88 18.61 0.75
CA GLU A 194 -13.33 19.84 1.39
C GLU A 194 -12.60 20.08 2.72
N ALA A 195 -12.55 19.06 3.57
CA ALA A 195 -11.85 19.11 4.85
C ALA A 195 -10.38 19.50 4.63
N LEU A 196 -9.66 18.79 3.76
CA LEU A 196 -8.24 19.07 3.47
C LEU A 196 -8.02 20.46 2.86
N THR A 197 -8.98 20.97 2.08
CA THR A 197 -8.94 22.32 1.49
C THR A 197 -9.18 23.41 2.54
N ALA A 198 -10.07 23.16 3.51
CA ALA A 198 -10.39 24.09 4.59
C ALA A 198 -9.19 24.32 5.53
N GLY A 199 -8.27 23.35 5.61
CA GLY A 199 -7.15 23.38 6.54
C GLY A 199 -7.49 22.72 7.89
N PRO A 200 -6.48 22.53 8.77
CA PRO A 200 -6.72 21.95 10.07
C PRO A 200 -7.51 22.93 10.96
N LEU A 201 -8.32 22.38 11.86
CA LEU A 201 -8.94 23.12 12.93
C LEU A 201 -7.86 23.80 13.77
N LEU A 202 -8.03 25.09 14.00
CA LEU A 202 -7.14 25.86 14.85
C LEU A 202 -7.34 25.39 16.30
N GLU A 203 -6.25 25.13 17.03
CA GLU A 203 -6.35 24.77 18.45
C GLU A 203 -7.13 25.86 19.21
N GLY A 204 -8.30 25.50 19.75
CA GLY A 204 -9.09 26.36 20.66
C GLY A 204 -10.49 26.79 20.20
N GLN A 205 -11.14 26.08 19.26
CA GLN A 205 -12.56 26.29 18.94
C GLN A 205 -13.41 25.06 19.25
#